data_AF-A0A1B8TKY7-F1
#
_entry.id   AF-A0A1B8TKY7-F1
#
_cell.length_a   1.000
_cell.length_b   1.000
_cell.length_c   1.000
_cell.angle_alpha   90.00
_cell.angle_beta   90.00
_cell.angle_gamma   90.00
#
_symmetry.space_group_name_H-M   'P 1'
#
loop_
_entity.id
_entity.type
_entity.pdbx_description
1 polymer ?
#
loop_
_entity_poly.entity_id
_entity_poly.type
_entity_poly.pdbx_seq_one_letter_code
_entity_poly.pdbx_strand_id
1 'polypeptide(L)' 'MGKRKIVCTGTAKKDDSTVFLWQLDDGATLELIRGKKGFFSLKERHEGFQVLVDYYSRNAKVFVPKLSSVA' A
#
# COMPACT_ATOMS: atom_id res chain seq x y z
N MET A 1 17.54 12.07 -11.12
CA MET A 1 16.43 11.15 -10.81
C MET A 1 15.16 11.97 -10.68
N GLY A 2 14.14 11.71 -11.49
CA GLY A 2 12.88 12.46 -11.46
C GLY A 2 12.08 12.21 -10.17
N LYS A 3 11.10 13.07 -9.89
CA LYS A 3 10.16 12.86 -8.78
C LYS A 3 9.19 11.73 -9.15
N ARG A 4 9.24 10.62 -8.42
CA ARG A 4 8.27 9.52 -8.53
C ARG A 4 6.91 9.96 -8.00
N LYS A 5 5.85 9.42 -8.59
CA LYS A 5 4.46 9.78 -8.25
C LYS A 5 3.71 8.56 -7.71
N ILE A 6 2.83 8.80 -6.75
CA ILE A 6 1.89 7.77 -6.28
C ILE A 6 0.73 7.71 -7.26
N VAL A 7 0.49 6.53 -7.83
CA VAL A 7 -0.57 6.30 -8.84
C VAL A 7 -1.74 5.49 -8.30
N CYS A 8 -1.54 4.72 -7.23
CA CYS A 8 -2.58 3.95 -6.56
C CYS A 8 -2.30 3.91 -5.07
N THR A 9 -3.36 3.83 -4.26
CA THR A 9 -3.24 3.69 -2.81
C THR A 9 -4.10 2.55 -2.32
N GLY A 10 -3.69 1.92 -1.23
CA GLY A 10 -4.44 0.86 -0.58
C GLY A 10 -4.16 0.86 0.91
N THR A 11 -5.06 0.30 1.68
CA THR A 11 -4.88 0.12 3.12
C THR A 11 -5.35 -1.26 3.52
N ALA A 12 -4.51 -2.00 4.24
CA ALA A 12 -4.88 -3.27 4.84
C ALA A 12 -4.90 -3.13 6.37
N LYS A 13 -6.01 -3.51 7.01
CA LYS A 13 -6.13 -3.50 8.47
C LYS A 13 -6.13 -4.93 8.99
N LYS A 14 -5.17 -5.22 9.88
CA LYS A 14 -5.01 -6.51 10.57
C LYS A 14 -4.86 -6.24 12.06
N ASP A 15 -5.84 -6.68 12.84
CA ASP A 15 -5.86 -6.49 14.31
C ASP A 15 -5.58 -5.03 14.71
N ASP A 16 -4.53 -4.82 15.50
CA ASP A 16 -4.03 -3.54 15.99
C ASP A 16 -3.05 -2.85 15.02
N SER A 17 -2.95 -3.34 13.77
CA SER A 17 -2.03 -2.83 12.76
C SER A 17 -2.73 -2.42 11.48
N THR A 18 -2.19 -1.36 10.87
CA THR A 18 -2.60 -0.81 9.59
C THR A 18 -1.39 -0.80 8.67
N VAL A 19 -1.55 -1.39 7.49
CA VAL A 19 -0.57 -1.36 6.41
C VAL A 19 -1.07 -0.39 5.35
N PHE A 20 -0.23 0.56 4.97
CA PHE A 20 -0.49 1.45 3.84
C PHE A 20 0.33 0.97 2.65
N LEU A 21 -0.31 0.93 1.49
CA LEU A 21 0.29 0.55 0.22
C LEU A 21 0.20 1.73 -0.73
N TRP A 22 1.30 2.10 -1.36
CA TRP A 22 1.34 3.15 -2.38
C TRP A 22 2.08 2.65 -3.60
N GLN A 23 1.36 2.51 -4.71
CA GLN A 23 1.99 2.17 -5.99
C GLN A 23 2.68 3.41 -6.54
N LEU A 24 3.93 3.26 -6.94
CA LEU A 24 4.71 4.27 -7.64
C LEU A 24 4.53 4.13 -9.16
N ASP A 25 4.79 5.21 -9.89
CA ASP A 25 4.72 5.28 -11.35
C ASP A 25 5.74 4.40 -12.08
N ASP A 26 6.80 3.97 -11.39
CA ASP A 26 7.77 2.99 -11.87
C ASP A 26 7.34 1.52 -11.63
N GLY A 27 6.16 1.30 -11.03
CA GLY A 27 5.60 -0.02 -10.75
C GLY A 27 5.99 -0.60 -9.39
N ALA A 28 6.94 0.00 -8.67
CA ALA A 28 7.27 -0.40 -7.31
C ALA A 28 6.12 -0.04 -6.33
N THR A 29 6.12 -0.65 -5.14
CA THR A 29 5.13 -0.34 -4.10
C THR A 29 5.81 0.02 -2.80
N LEU A 30 5.42 1.14 -2.19
CA LEU A 30 5.81 1.45 -0.81
C LEU A 30 4.84 0.76 0.15
N GLU A 31 5.40 0.00 1.09
CA GLU A 31 4.70 -0.69 2.16
C GLU A 31 5.07 -0.05 3.51
N LEU A 32 4.10 0.60 4.15
CA LEU A 32 4.25 1.17 5.48
C LEU A 32 3.42 0.36 6.47
N ILE A 33 4.06 -0.14 7.53
CA ILE A 33 3.38 -0.83 8.62
C ILE A 33 3.35 0.09 9.84
N ARG A 34 2.14 0.38 10.31
CA ARG A 34 1.87 1.16 11.52
C ARG A 34 0.98 0.35 12.45
N GLY A 35 1.48 0.03 13.63
CA GLY A 35 0.68 -0.59 14.68
C GLY A 35 0.16 0.44 15.66
N LYS A 36 -0.58 -0.03 16.66
CA LYS A 36 -1.25 0.80 17.66
C LYS A 36 -0.34 1.80 18.38
N LYS A 37 0.92 1.42 18.66
CA LYS A 37 1.89 2.27 19.37
C LYS A 37 2.72 3.18 18.45
N GLY A 38 2.55 3.09 17.13
CA GLY A 38 3.26 3.94 16.20
C GLY A 38 3.82 3.21 14.97
N PHE A 39 4.82 3.85 14.35
CA PHE A 39 5.51 3.38 13.17
C PHE A 39 6.31 2.10 13.46
N PHE A 40 6.22 1.10 12.58
CA PHE A 40 7.07 -0.10 12.64
C PHE A 40 8.10 -0.11 11.53
N SER A 41 7.68 0.06 10.28
CA SER A 41 8.59 -0.02 9.13
C SER A 41 8.01 0.62 7.88
N LEU A 42 8.91 1.14 7.04
CA LEU A 42 8.63 1.53 5.67
C LEU A 42 9.60 0.76 4.75
N LYS A 43 9.07 0.11 3.71
CA LYS A 43 9.87 -0.65 2.74
C LYS A 43 9.40 -0.36 1.33
N GLU A 44 10.34 -0.24 0.41
CA GLU A 44 10.04 -0.30 -1.02
C GLU A 44 10.04 -1.77 -1.46
N ARG A 45 8.96 -2.18 -2.11
CA ARG A 45 8.71 -3.52 -2.60
C ARG A 45 8.86 -3.51 -4.11
N HIS A 46 9.57 -4.51 -4.63
CA HIS A 46 9.66 -4.74 -6.07
C HIS A 46 8.41 -5.49 -6.58
N GLU A 47 7.64 -6.08 -5.66
CA GLU A 47 6.33 -6.65 -5.96
C GLU A 47 5.33 -5.56 -6.35
N GLY A 48 4.54 -5.83 -7.39
CA GLY A 48 3.49 -4.93 -7.85
C GLY A 48 2.36 -4.78 -6.83
N PHE A 49 1.68 -3.64 -6.88
CA PHE A 49 0.65 -3.26 -5.92
C PHE A 49 -0.45 -4.33 -5.73
N GLN A 50 -0.94 -4.91 -6.82
CA GLN A 50 -2.00 -5.92 -6.77
C GLN A 50 -1.53 -7.21 -6.06
N VAL A 51 -0.27 -7.59 -6.22
CA VAL A 51 0.30 -8.78 -5.55
C VAL A 51 0.26 -8.58 -4.03
N LEU A 52 0.58 -7.38 -3.55
CA LEU A 52 0.52 -7.05 -2.12
C LEU A 52 -0.93 -6.95 -1.63
N VAL A 53 -1.84 -6.37 -2.42
CA VAL A 53 -3.28 -6.37 -2.12
C VAL A 53 -3.80 -7.80 -1.93
N ASP A 54 -3.48 -8.71 -2.84
CA ASP A 54 -3.90 -10.10 -2.78
C ASP A 54 -3.26 -10.83 -1.59
N TYR A 55 -1.97 -10.58 -1.33
CA TYR A 55 -1.26 -11.11 -0.17
C TYR A 55 -1.94 -10.72 1.14
N TYR A 56 -2.26 -9.44 1.33
CA TYR A 56 -2.92 -8.96 2.53
C TYR A 56 -4.38 -9.37 2.62
N SER A 57 -5.09 -9.49 1.49
CA SER A 57 -6.50 -9.92 1.44
C SER A 57 -6.71 -11.33 2.03
N ARG A 58 -5.66 -12.16 2.08
CA ARG A 58 -5.71 -13.49 2.72
C ARG A 58 -5.95 -13.41 4.24
N ASN A 59 -5.54 -12.33 4.90
CA ASN A 59 -5.50 -12.26 6.37
C ASN A 59 -5.85 -10.88 6.97
N ALA A 60 -6.23 -9.91 6.14
CA ALA A 60 -6.52 -8.54 6.54
C ALA A 60 -7.70 -7.99 5.74
N LYS A 61 -8.40 -7.01 6.31
CA LYS A 61 -9.42 -6.25 5.57
C LYS A 61 -8.72 -5.23 4.70
N VAL A 62 -8.82 -5.38 3.39
CA VAL A 62 -8.18 -4.49 2.42
C VAL A 62 -9.20 -3.52 1.82
N PHE A 63 -8.83 -2.24 1.81
CA PHE A 63 -9.54 -1.18 1.13
C PHE A 63 -8.63 -0.57 0.07
N VAL A 64 -9.06 -0.64 -1.19
CA VAL A 64 -8.43 0.06 -2.31
C VAL A 64 -9.44 1.09 -2.81
N PRO A 65 -9.24 2.40 -2.59
CA PRO A 65 -10.10 3.41 -3.16
C PRO A 65 -10.08 3.29 -4.69
N LYS A 66 -11.28 3.22 -5.29
CA LYS A 66 -11.40 3.43 -6.74
C LYS A 66 -10.99 4.87 -6.99
N LEU A 67 -9.85 5.07 -7.63
CA LEU A 67 -9.55 6.36 -8.23
C LEU A 67 -10.58 6.54 -9.34
N SER A 68 -11.59 7.37 -9.09
CA SER A 68 -12.39 7.93 -10.17
C SER A 68 -11.38 8.59 -11.10
N SER A 69 -11.26 8.08 -12.32
CA SER A 69 -10.54 8.77 -13.39
C SER A 69 -11.04 10.21 -13.39
N VAL A 70 -10.17 11.14 -13.01
CA VAL A 70 -10.45 12.56 -13.20
C VAL A 70 -10.49 12.74 -14.71
N ALA A 71 -11.71 12.92 -15.24
CA ALA A 71 -11.96 13.20 -16.65
C ALA A 71 -11.34 14.54 -17.06
#